data_AF-A0A542K974-F1
#
_entry.id   AF-A0A542K974-F1
#
_cell.length_a   1.000
_cell.length_b   1.000
_cell.length_c   1.000
_cell.angle_alpha   90.00
_cell.angle_beta   90.00
_cell.angle_gamma   90.00
#
_symmetry.space_group_name_H-M   'P 1'
#
loop_
_entity.id
_entity.type
_entity.pdbx_description
1 polymer ?
#
loop_
_entity_poly.entity_id
_entity_poly.type
_entity_poly.pdbx_seq_one_letter_code
_entity_poly.pdbx_strand_id
1 'polypeptide(L)'
;MSQSGSQAAAFFRDVRESRVVWLVRDDDGSPTHLSADGTRSLPFWSTSLRAQRAAKLWGRGLRAESMPLDTWCDRVVPDAARDGLVIGINWTGPRLVGWSFTPKEVLNRLTAVT
;
A
#
# COMPACT_ATOMS: atom_id res chain seq x y z
N MET A 1 -11.01 -8.07 16.89
CA MET A 1 -10.42 -7.78 15.56
C MET A 1 -8.95 -8.20 15.57
N SER A 2 -8.44 -8.74 14.46
CA SER A 2 -6.99 -9.02 14.34
C SER A 2 -6.20 -7.72 14.16
N GLN A 3 -4.92 -7.71 14.52
CA GLN A 3 -4.04 -6.55 14.32
C GLN A 3 -4.02 -6.12 12.85
N SER A 4 -3.96 -7.07 11.92
CA SER A 4 -4.00 -6.81 10.47
C SER A 4 -5.32 -6.17 10.03
N GLY A 5 -6.46 -6.60 10.59
CA GLY A 5 -7.76 -5.98 10.32
C GLY A 5 -7.84 -4.53 10.79
N SER A 6 -7.29 -4.23 11.98
CA SER A 6 -7.22 -2.85 12.48
C SER A 6 -6.31 -1.96 11.63
N GLN A 7 -5.20 -2.47 11.09
CA GLN A 7 -4.33 -1.70 10.18
C GLN A 7 -5.00 -1.41 8.83
N ALA A 8 -5.76 -2.37 8.30
CA ALA A 8 -6.53 -2.17 7.07
C ALA A 8 -7.63 -1.12 7.28
N ALA A 9 -8.43 -1.23 8.35
CA ALA A 9 -9.45 -0.23 8.68
C ALA A 9 -8.83 1.17 8.85
N ALA A 10 -7.70 1.26 9.56
CA ALA A 10 -6.97 2.51 9.72
C ALA A 10 -6.51 3.08 8.38
N PHE A 11 -5.99 2.25 7.47
CA PHE A 11 -5.56 2.73 6.15
C PHE A 11 -6.68 3.44 5.41
N PHE A 12 -7.83 2.78 5.22
CA PHE A 12 -8.92 3.33 4.42
C PHE A 12 -9.49 4.62 5.02
N ARG A 13 -9.60 4.69 6.34
CA ARG A 13 -9.98 5.94 7.03
C ARG A 13 -8.96 7.04 6.77
N ASP A 14 -7.69 6.79 7.09
CA ASP A 14 -6.63 7.80 7.05
C ASP A 14 -6.40 8.35 5.62
N VAL A 15 -6.46 7.51 4.57
CA VAL A 15 -6.25 7.97 3.18
C VAL A 15 -7.46 8.74 2.64
N ARG A 16 -8.68 8.42 3.10
CA ARG A 16 -9.88 9.20 2.76
C ARG A 16 -9.80 10.61 3.35
N GLU A 17 -9.38 10.72 4.60
CA GLU A 17 -9.23 11.99 5.31
C GLU A 17 -8.10 12.84 4.72
N SER A 18 -6.92 12.25 4.53
CA SER A 18 -5.73 12.98 4.05
C SER A 18 -5.68 13.19 2.54
N ARG A 19 -6.44 12.40 1.77
CA ARG A 19 -6.41 12.37 0.29
C ARG A 19 -5.03 12.05 -0.28
N VAL A 20 -4.17 11.39 0.50
CA VAL A 20 -2.81 11.02 0.13
C VAL A 20 -2.56 9.56 0.47
N VAL A 21 -1.82 8.88 -0.41
CA VAL A 21 -1.27 7.54 -0.19
C VAL A 21 0.25 7.65 -0.23
N TRP A 22 0.94 6.86 0.59
CA TRP A 22 2.39 6.82 0.60
C TRP A 22 2.91 5.52 0.02
N LEU A 23 3.97 5.62 -0.76
CA LEU A 23 4.73 4.50 -1.30
C LEU A 23 6.20 4.64 -0.90
N VAL A 24 6.96 3.59 -1.15
CA VAL A 24 8.43 3.65 -1.08
C VAL A 24 9.01 3.30 -2.44
N ARG A 25 10.04 4.03 -2.83
CA ARG A 25 10.74 3.82 -4.10
C ARG A 25 12.14 4.41 -4.08
N ASP A 26 12.96 3.94 -5.01
CA ASP A 26 14.21 4.57 -5.42
C ASP A 26 14.12 4.96 -6.90
N ASP A 27 15.27 5.15 -7.54
CA ASP A 27 15.37 5.53 -8.94
C ASP A 27 15.01 4.37 -9.89
N ASP A 28 15.07 3.12 -9.40
CA ASP A 28 14.71 1.90 -10.13
C ASP A 28 13.22 1.53 -9.98
N GLY A 29 12.54 2.10 -8.98
CA GLY A 29 11.09 2.02 -8.82
C GLY A 29 10.64 1.58 -7.43
N SER A 30 9.39 1.10 -7.33
CA SER A 30 8.84 0.57 -6.08
C SER A 30 9.06 -0.94 -5.97
N PRO A 31 9.46 -1.45 -4.79
CA PRO A 31 9.60 -2.87 -4.58
C PRO A 31 8.24 -3.58 -4.61
N THR A 32 8.18 -4.72 -5.29
CA THR A 32 7.07 -5.67 -5.19
C THR A 32 7.49 -6.84 -4.30
N HIS A 33 6.63 -7.26 -3.38
CA HIS A 33 6.88 -8.44 -2.55
C HIS A 33 6.22 -9.67 -3.17
N LEU A 34 6.96 -10.78 -3.24
CA LEU A 34 6.47 -12.07 -3.72
C LEU A 34 6.10 -12.98 -2.54
N SER A 35 4.82 -13.33 -2.44
CA SER A 35 4.32 -14.31 -1.47
C SER A 35 4.70 -15.74 -1.88
N ALA A 36 4.67 -16.66 -0.93
CA ALA A 36 5.04 -18.07 -1.17
C ALA A 36 4.13 -18.78 -2.20
N ASP A 37 2.90 -18.28 -2.38
CA ASP A 37 1.94 -18.75 -3.38
C ASP A 37 2.14 -18.13 -4.77
N GLY A 38 3.18 -17.31 -4.96
CA GLY A 38 3.48 -16.63 -6.21
C GLY A 38 2.76 -15.29 -6.39
N THR A 39 1.89 -14.89 -5.46
CA THR A 39 1.19 -13.60 -5.52
C THR A 39 2.17 -12.45 -5.29
N ARG A 40 2.21 -11.48 -6.21
CA ARG A 40 3.00 -10.26 -6.06
C ARG A 40 2.15 -9.11 -5.53
N SER A 41 2.67 -8.41 -4.53
CA SER A 41 2.00 -7.26 -3.92
C SER A 41 2.78 -5.97 -4.15
N LEU A 42 2.05 -4.88 -4.43
CA LEU A 42 2.57 -3.52 -4.43
C LEU A 42 2.15 -2.81 -3.11
N PRO A 43 3.10 -2.42 -2.25
CA PRO A 43 2.81 -1.96 -0.89
C PRO A 43 2.60 -0.44 -0.79
N PHE A 44 1.61 -0.05 0.01
CA PHE A 44 1.26 1.35 0.30
C PHE A 44 0.95 1.57 1.78
N TRP A 45 1.14 2.81 2.24
CA TRP A 45 0.92 3.24 3.62
C TRP A 45 0.03 4.47 3.70
N SER A 46 -0.73 4.58 4.78
CA SER A 46 -1.62 5.72 4.99
C SER A 46 -0.93 6.95 5.56
N THR A 47 0.32 6.83 6.05
CA THR A 47 1.06 7.95 6.64
C THR A 47 2.52 7.94 6.23
N SER A 48 3.12 9.14 6.16
CA SER A 48 4.54 9.33 5.87
C SER A 48 5.44 8.58 6.84
N LEU A 49 5.14 8.64 8.14
CA LEU A 49 5.92 7.97 9.18
C LEU A 49 5.96 6.45 8.99
N ARG A 50 4.85 5.84 8.55
CA ARG A 50 4.81 4.40 8.26
C ARG A 50 5.67 4.06 7.04
N ALA A 51 5.53 4.82 5.94
CA ALA A 51 6.34 4.62 4.74
C ALA A 51 7.83 4.86 4.99
N GLN A 52 8.21 5.89 5.77
CA GLN A 52 9.61 6.16 6.13
C GLN A 52 10.22 5.02 6.95
N ARG A 53 9.46 4.43 7.88
CA ARG A 53 9.90 3.25 8.64
C ARG A 53 10.11 2.05 7.72
N ALA A 54 9.23 1.84 6.75
CA ALA A 54 9.37 0.77 5.77
C ALA A 54 10.62 0.98 4.88
N ALA A 55 10.80 2.19 4.35
CA ALA A 55 11.97 2.57 3.56
C ALA A 55 13.28 2.34 4.32
N LYS A 56 13.34 2.75 5.60
CA LYS A 56 14.52 2.53 6.45
C LYS A 56 14.81 1.04 6.65
N LEU A 57 13.78 0.21 6.80
CA LEU A 57 13.94 -1.22 7.08
C LEU A 57 14.32 -2.02 5.82
N TRP A 58 13.74 -1.71 4.65
CA TRP A 58 14.20 -2.30 3.39
C TRP A 58 15.56 -1.77 2.93
N GLY A 59 15.91 -0.54 3.33
CA GLY A 59 17.20 0.08 3.05
C GLY A 59 17.38 0.44 1.58
N ARG A 60 18.62 0.32 1.07
CA ARG A 60 18.98 0.46 -0.36
C ARG A 60 18.64 1.81 -1.00
N GLY A 61 18.57 2.88 -0.21
CA GLY A 61 18.27 4.21 -0.74
C GLY A 61 16.79 4.44 -1.07
N LEU A 62 15.91 3.51 -0.69
CA LEU A 62 14.46 3.70 -0.77
C LEU A 62 14.04 4.93 0.04
N ARG A 63 13.08 5.67 -0.51
CA ARG A 63 12.53 6.91 0.06
C ARG A 63 11.02 6.81 0.08
N ALA A 64 10.42 7.38 1.12
CA ALA A 64 8.97 7.53 1.19
C ALA A 64 8.54 8.69 0.28
N GLU A 65 7.56 8.44 -0.57
CA GLU A 65 6.97 9.44 -1.48
C GLU A 65 5.46 9.48 -1.29
N SER A 66 4.88 10.67 -1.37
CA SER A 66 3.43 10.89 -1.33
C SER A 66 2.84 10.89 -2.72
N MET A 67 1.65 10.31 -2.87
CA MET A 67 0.86 10.30 -4.09
C MET A 67 -0.57 10.76 -3.78
N PRO A 68 -1.18 11.63 -4.60
CA PRO A 68 -2.60 11.96 -4.45
C PRO A 68 -3.47 10.72 -4.55
N LEU A 69 -4.47 10.60 -3.68
CA LEU A 69 -5.35 9.43 -3.64
C LEU A 69 -6.07 9.21 -4.97
N ASP A 70 -6.48 10.27 -5.67
CA ASP A 70 -7.15 10.14 -6.98
C ASP A 70 -6.19 9.61 -8.04
N THR A 71 -4.93 10.07 -8.07
CA THR A 71 -3.92 9.51 -8.97
C THR A 71 -3.68 8.04 -8.70
N TRP A 72 -3.65 7.66 -7.42
CA TRP A 72 -3.50 6.27 -7.03
C TRP A 72 -4.70 5.41 -7.49
N CYS A 73 -5.93 5.88 -7.29
CA CYS A 73 -7.14 5.17 -7.69
C CYS A 73 -7.32 5.08 -9.21
N ASP A 74 -7.03 6.15 -9.93
CA ASP A 74 -7.34 6.28 -11.36
C ASP A 74 -6.25 5.68 -12.26
N ARG A 75 -5.03 5.54 -11.75
CA ARG A 75 -3.88 5.06 -12.54
C ARG A 75 -3.24 3.82 -11.93
N VAL A 76 -2.72 3.96 -10.71
CA VAL A 76 -1.85 2.92 -10.12
C VAL A 76 -2.61 1.65 -9.78
N VAL A 77 -3.81 1.76 -9.19
CA VAL A 77 -4.63 0.59 -8.84
C VAL A 77 -5.11 -0.17 -10.09
N PRO A 78 -5.60 0.48 -11.17
CA PRO A 78 -5.88 -0.17 -12.44
C PRO A 78 -4.66 -0.83 -13.09
N ASP A 79 -3.50 -0.17 -13.06
CA ASP A 79 -2.26 -0.73 -13.63
C ASP A 79 -1.83 -1.99 -12.88
N ALA A 80 -1.87 -1.97 -11.54
CA ALA A 80 -1.64 -3.15 -10.71
C ALA A 80 -2.59 -4.30 -11.06
N ALA A 81 -3.86 -4.02 -11.39
CA ALA A 81 -4.80 -5.04 -11.82
C ALA A 81 -4.42 -5.68 -13.16
N ARG A 82 -3.96 -4.87 -14.13
CA ARG A 82 -3.49 -5.35 -15.43
C ARG A 82 -2.24 -6.22 -15.29
N ASP A 83 -1.38 -5.90 -14.33
CA ASP A 83 -0.14 -6.62 -14.05
C ASP A 83 -0.32 -7.83 -13.12
N GLY A 84 -1.56 -8.13 -12.70
CA GLY A 84 -1.86 -9.26 -11.80
C GLY A 84 -1.35 -9.08 -10.38
N LEU A 85 -1.12 -7.83 -9.95
CA LEU A 85 -0.65 -7.48 -8.62
C LEU A 85 -1.82 -7.27 -7.64
N VAL A 86 -1.58 -7.60 -6.37
CA VAL A 86 -2.44 -7.18 -5.25
C VAL A 86 -1.86 -5.95 -4.55
N ILE A 87 -2.67 -5.25 -3.78
CA ILE A 87 -2.30 -4.02 -3.08
C ILE A 87 -2.04 -4.33 -1.61
N GLY A 88 -0.79 -4.24 -1.19
CA GLY A 88 -0.38 -4.36 0.21
C GLY A 88 -0.67 -3.08 0.98
N ILE A 89 -1.28 -3.19 2.16
CA ILE A 89 -1.73 -2.03 2.93
C ILE A 89 -1.13 -2.01 4.34
N ASN A 90 -0.52 -0.88 4.71
CA ASN A 90 0.02 -0.61 6.04
C ASN A 90 0.88 -1.76 6.58
N TRP A 91 1.72 -2.31 5.72
CA TRP A 91 2.64 -3.39 6.07
C TRP A 91 3.62 -2.93 7.15
N THR A 92 3.86 -3.80 8.11
CA THR A 92 4.68 -3.51 9.30
C THR A 92 5.47 -4.75 9.74
N GLY A 93 6.30 -4.57 10.77
CA GLY A 93 7.11 -5.63 11.35
C GLY A 93 8.39 -5.93 10.54
N PRO A 94 9.26 -6.82 11.05
CA PRO A 94 10.60 -7.07 10.49
C PRO A 94 10.59 -7.58 9.05
N ARG A 95 9.51 -8.25 8.64
CA ARG A 95 9.33 -8.78 7.29
C ARG A 95 8.57 -7.83 6.35
N LEU A 96 8.06 -6.71 6.87
CA LEU A 96 7.20 -5.77 6.14
C LEU A 96 6.11 -6.49 5.36
N VAL A 97 5.31 -7.27 6.08
CA VAL A 97 4.14 -7.97 5.53
C VAL A 97 2.87 -7.45 6.20
N GLY A 98 1.74 -7.72 5.58
CA GLY A 98 0.42 -7.34 6.11
C GLY A 98 -0.67 -7.82 5.18
N TRP A 99 -1.88 -7.27 5.33
CA TRP A 99 -2.96 -7.59 4.42
C TRP A 99 -2.71 -7.03 3.03
N SER A 100 -3.11 -7.82 2.05
CA SER A 100 -3.23 -7.37 0.67
C SER A 100 -4.67 -7.52 0.23
N PHE A 101 -5.09 -6.64 -0.66
CA PHE A 101 -6.41 -6.68 -1.28
C PHE A 101 -6.23 -6.70 -2.79
N THR A 102 -7.15 -7.33 -3.49
CA THR A 102 -7.26 -7.14 -4.93
C THR A 102 -7.54 -5.65 -5.23
N PRO A 103 -7.10 -5.13 -6.38
CA PRO A 103 -7.43 -3.77 -6.81
C PRO A 103 -8.93 -3.45 -6.71
N LYS A 104 -9.80 -4.39 -7.08
CA LYS A 104 -11.25 -4.25 -6.96
C LYS A 104 -11.71 -4.07 -5.51
N GLU A 105 -11.17 -4.86 -4.58
CA GLU A 105 -11.49 -4.73 -3.16
C GLU A 105 -11.03 -3.39 -2.58
N VAL A 106 -9.87 -2.88 -3.01
CA VAL A 106 -9.39 -1.55 -2.61
C VAL A 106 -10.38 -0.47 -3.03
N LEU A 107 -10.77 -0.45 -4.30
CA LEU A 107 -11.71 0.56 -4.83
C LEU A 107 -13.06 0.46 -4.12
N ASN A 108 -13.62 -0.75 -3.97
CA ASN A 108 -14.89 -0.97 -3.26
C ASN A 108 -14.84 -0.47 -1.81
N ARG A 109 -13.72 -0.69 -1.12
CA ARG A 109 -13.54 -0.24 0.27
C ARG A 109 -13.36 1.27 0.38
N LEU A 110 -12.89 1.94 -0.67
CA LEU A 110 -12.81 3.40 -0.71
C LEU A 110 -14.15 4.06 -1.03
N THR A 111 -15.01 3.41 -1.82
CA THR A 111 -16.33 3.93 -2.20
C THR A 111 -17.44 3.60 -1.21
N ALA A 112 -17.25 2.58 -0.35
CA ALA A 112 -18.23 2.22 0.67
C ALA A 112 -18.47 3.39 1.64
N VAL A 113 -19.63 4.05 1.53
CA VAL A 113 -20.04 5.13 2.45
C VAL A 113 -19.97 4.60 3.88
N THR A 114 -19.34 5.38 4.76
CA THR A 114 -19.20 5.04 6.20
C THR A 114 -20.29 5.75 6.97
#